data_AF-A0A2W1BCC5-F1
#
_entry.id   AF-A0A2W1BCC5-F1
#
_cell.length_a   1.000
_cell.length_b   1.000
_cell.length_c   1.000
_cell.angle_alpha   90.00
_cell.angle_beta   90.00
_cell.angle_gamma   90.00
#
_symmetry.space_group_name_H-M   'P 1'
#
loop_
_entity.id
_entity.type
_entity.pdbx_description
1 polymer ?
#
loop_
_entity_poly.entity_id
_entity_poly.type
_entity_poly.pdbx_seq_one_letter_code
_entity_poly.pdbx_strand_id
1 'polypeptide(L)' 'MLHRIKWEEDIVKDADGSEVPNSCALVWEGTVKQRAFGDIKFKVFAIEKQARAHFQSHRVEQYWDLAYSGAVLSNAD' A
#
# COMPACT_ATOMS: atom_id res chain seq x y z
N MET A 1 12.35 1.94 4.58
CA MET A 1 11.88 1.01 3.54
C MET A 1 12.66 1.14 2.22
N LEU A 2 13.09 2.34 1.83
CA LEU A 2 13.61 2.58 0.47
C LEU A 2 15.09 2.28 0.22
N HIS A 3 15.98 2.45 1.20
CA HIS A 3 17.44 2.37 0.95
C HIS A 3 18.13 1.11 1.51
N ARG A 4 17.51 0.43 2.48
CA ARG A 4 18.11 -0.74 3.15
C ARG A 4 17.56 -2.07 2.65
N ILE A 5 16.33 -2.07 2.13
CA ILE A 5 15.66 -3.26 1.61
C ILE A 5 15.77 -3.19 0.10
N LYS A 6 16.27 -4.26 -0.51
CA LYS A 6 16.42 -4.37 -1.96
C LYS A 6 15.20 -5.07 -2.54
N TRP A 7 14.19 -4.28 -2.90
CA TRP A 7 12.93 -4.81 -3.40
C TRP A 7 13.09 -5.47 -4.78
N GLU A 8 13.94 -4.90 -5.63
CA GLU A 8 14.15 -5.34 -7.02
C GLU A 8 14.78 -6.73 -7.16
N GLU A 9 15.29 -7.33 -6.08
CA GLU A 9 15.79 -8.71 -6.09
C GLU A 9 14.65 -9.75 -6.24
N ASP A 10 13.41 -9.37 -5.89
CA ASP A 10 12.22 -10.22 -6.02
C ASP A 10 11.42 -9.87 -7.29
N ILE A 11 11.06 -10.89 -8.07
CA ILE A 11 10.19 -10.76 -9.25
C ILE A 11 8.75 -11.06 -8.84
N VAL A 12 7.83 -10.14 -9.14
CA VAL A 12 6.40 -10.28 -8.87
C VAL A 12 5.60 -10.28 -10.16
N LYS A 13 4.41 -10.89 -10.12
CA LYS A 13 3.47 -10.82 -11.24
C LYS A 13 2.62 -9.58 -11.11
N ASP A 14 2.64 -8.74 -12.14
CA ASP A 14 1.76 -7.58 -12.24
C ASP A 14 0.31 -8.00 -12.60
N ALA A 15 -0.61 -7.05 -12.54
CA ALA A 15 -2.02 -7.26 -12.89
C ALA A 15 -2.23 -7.81 -14.31
N ASP A 16 -1.32 -7.48 -15.24
CA ASP A 16 -1.34 -7.97 -16.63
C ASP A 16 -0.64 -9.32 -16.81
N GLY A 17 -0.16 -9.93 -15.72
CA GLY A 17 0.53 -11.23 -15.74
C GLY A 17 2.00 -11.17 -16.16
N SER A 18 2.51 -9.98 -16.45
CA SER A 18 3.93 -9.72 -16.71
C SER A 18 4.77 -9.86 -15.44
N GLU A 19 5.95 -10.47 -15.58
CA GLU A 19 6.93 -10.57 -14.49
C GLU A 19 7.73 -9.26 -14.41
N VAL A 20 7.51 -8.49 -13.34
CA VAL A 20 8.14 -7.20 -13.10
C VAL A 20 8.93 -7.22 -11.79
N PRO A 21 10.06 -6.50 -11.71
CA PRO A 21 10.79 -6.38 -10.46
C PRO A 21 9.93 -5.66 -9.41
N ASN A 22 9.92 -6.18 -8.19
CA ASN A 22 9.17 -5.60 -7.10
C ASN A 22 9.75 -4.23 -6.71
N SER A 23 8.87 -3.30 -6.33
CA SER A 23 9.27 -1.94 -5.96
C SER A 23 8.51 -1.45 -4.72
N CYS A 24 9.09 -0.48 -4.03
CA CYS A 24 8.49 0.16 -2.87
C CYS A 24 8.63 1.66 -3.01
N ALA A 25 7.52 2.38 -2.90
CA ALA A 25 7.47 3.83 -3.00
C ALA A 25 6.90 4.46 -1.73
N LEU A 26 7.33 5.70 -1.46
CA LEU A 26 6.70 6.53 -0.45
C LEU A 26 5.41 7.13 -1.01
N VAL A 27 4.27 6.59 -0.60
CA VAL A 27 2.94 7.08 -1.03
C VAL A 27 2.55 8.37 -0.32
N TRP A 28 2.85 8.47 0.97
CA TRP A 28 2.46 9.62 1.79
C TRP A 28 3.41 9.85 2.95
N GLU A 29 3.70 11.12 3.22
CA GLU A 29 4.40 11.59 4.41
C GLU A 29 3.73 12.86 4.91
N GLY A 30 3.54 12.97 6.23
CA GLY A 30 2.95 14.15 6.83
C GLY A 30 2.68 14.01 8.33
N THR A 31 2.06 15.04 8.90
CA THR A 31 1.72 15.10 10.33
C THR A 31 0.22 14.93 10.53
N VAL A 32 -0.18 14.20 11.58
CA VAL A 32 -1.58 14.06 12.02
C VAL A 32 -1.73 14.45 13.48
N LYS A 33 -2.94 14.88 13.87
CA LYS A 33 -3.23 15.35 15.23
C LYS A 33 -3.11 14.24 16.28
N GLN A 34 -3.51 13.01 15.94
CA GLN A 34 -3.55 11.87 16.85
C GLN A 34 -3.17 10.59 16.14
N ARG A 35 -2.57 9.65 16.88
CA ARG A 35 -2.16 8.34 16.39
C ARG A 35 -3.39 7.44 16.16
N ALA A 36 -3.56 6.93 14.95
CA ALA A 36 -4.70 6.07 14.60
C ALA A 36 -4.50 4.58 14.97
N PHE A 37 -3.26 4.07 14.91
CA PHE A 37 -2.94 2.65 15.18
C PHE A 37 -2.05 2.48 16.41
N GLY A 38 -2.41 1.57 17.31
CA GLY A 38 -1.64 1.28 18.54
C GLY A 38 -0.35 0.49 18.29
N ASP A 39 -0.43 -0.59 17.50
CA ASP A 39 0.68 -1.47 17.16
C ASP A 39 0.74 -1.71 15.65
N ILE A 40 1.91 -2.10 15.15
CA ILE A 40 2.08 -2.59 13.79
C ILE A 40 1.61 -4.04 13.73
N LYS A 41 0.57 -4.32 12.93
CA LYS A 41 0.03 -5.67 12.71
C LYS A 41 -0.14 -5.92 11.22
N PHE A 42 0.27 -7.09 10.77
CA PHE A 42 0.06 -7.53 9.39
C PHE A 42 -1.33 -8.18 9.26
N LYS A 43 -2.09 -7.78 8.24
CA LYS A 43 -3.38 -8.36 7.91
C LYS A 43 -3.48 -8.54 6.41
N VAL A 44 -3.95 -9.72 6.00
CA VAL A 44 -4.22 -10.04 4.60
C VAL A 44 -5.73 -10.06 4.42
N PHE A 45 -6.23 -9.31 3.44
CA PHE A 45 -7.63 -9.29 3.05
C PHE A 45 -7.74 -9.81 1.62
N ALA A 46 -8.75 -10.64 1.34
CA ALA A 46 -8.95 -11.18 0.00
C ALA A 46 -9.61 -10.17 -0.96
N ILE A 47 -10.26 -9.14 -0.41
CA ILE A 47 -11.00 -8.14 -1.19
C ILE A 47 -10.64 -6.74 -0.70
N GLU A 48 -10.35 -5.83 -1.62
CA GLU A 48 -9.96 -4.43 -1.36
C GLU A 48 -10.97 -3.69 -0.47
N LYS A 49 -12.27 -3.94 -0.68
CA LYS A 49 -13.35 -3.34 0.13
C LYS A 49 -13.21 -3.67 1.63
N GLN A 50 -12.71 -4.86 1.97
CA GLN A 50 -12.47 -5.24 3.37
C GLN A 50 -11.25 -4.52 3.94
N ALA A 51 -10.18 -4.38 3.16
CA ALA A 51 -9.02 -3.58 3.54
C ALA A 51 -9.42 -2.13 3.79
N ARG A 52 -10.15 -1.51 2.85
CA ARG A 52 -10.66 -0.14 2.99
C ARG A 52 -11.54 0.02 4.23
N ALA A 53 -12.47 -0.90 4.48
CA ALA A 53 -13.32 -0.88 5.68
C ALA A 53 -12.49 -0.96 6.98
N HIS A 54 -11.38 -1.68 6.98
CA HIS A 54 -10.46 -1.72 8.12
C HIS A 54 -9.82 -0.36 8.39
N PHE A 55 -9.32 0.34 7.37
CA PHE A 55 -8.79 1.69 7.52
C PHE A 55 -9.89 2.69 7.91
N GLN A 56 -11.09 2.54 7.36
CA GLN A 56 -12.25 3.38 7.72
C GLN A 56 -12.65 3.23 9.20
N SER A 57 -12.57 2.03 9.77
CA SER A 57 -12.82 1.83 11.21
C SER A 57 -11.84 2.61 12.11
N HIS A 58 -10.68 2.99 11.58
CA HIS A 58 -9.67 3.84 12.24
C HIS A 58 -9.70 5.30 11.75
N ARG A 59 -10.66 5.67 10.90
CA ARG A 59 -10.81 7.02 10.30
C ARG A 59 -9.59 7.47 9.49
N VAL A 60 -8.95 6.52 8.81
CA VAL A 60 -7.75 6.74 8.00
C VAL A 60 -7.83 6.06 6.64
N GLU A 61 -9.04 5.92 6.10
CA GLU A 61 -9.32 5.34 4.77
C GLU A 61 -8.59 6.06 3.64
N GLN A 62 -8.28 7.36 3.80
CA GLN A 62 -7.58 8.15 2.79
C GLN A 62 -6.19 7.62 2.46
N TYR A 63 -5.51 6.94 3.40
CA TYR A 63 -4.21 6.34 3.12
C TYR A 63 -4.34 5.15 2.18
N TRP A 64 -5.40 4.36 2.34
CA TRP A 64 -5.71 3.25 1.45
C TRP A 64 -6.13 3.77 0.08
N ASP A 65 -7.07 4.73 0.03
CA ASP A 65 -7.58 5.27 -1.22
C ASP A 65 -6.45 5.92 -2.05
N LEU A 66 -5.49 6.60 -1.39
CA LEU A 66 -4.31 7.19 -2.05
C LEU A 66 -3.34 6.12 -2.57
N ALA A 67 -2.98 5.13 -1.75
CA ALA A 67 -2.09 4.06 -2.18
C ALA A 67 -2.69 3.24 -3.32
N TYR A 68 -3.99 2.96 -3.24
CA TYR A 68 -4.71 2.19 -4.23
C TYR A 68 -4.81 2.94 -5.57
N SER A 69 -5.20 4.21 -5.54
CA SER A 69 -5.27 5.03 -6.76
C SER A 69 -3.89 5.20 -7.40
N GLY A 70 -2.84 5.39 -6.61
CA GLY A 70 -1.46 5.43 -7.10
C GLY A 70 -1.05 4.12 -7.79
N ALA A 71 -1.37 2.96 -7.20
CA ALA A 71 -1.05 1.66 -7.76
C ALA A 71 -1.82 1.35 -9.06
N VAL A 72 -3.11 1.71 -9.11
CA VAL A 72 -3.92 1.52 -10.33
C VAL A 72 -3.42 2.43 -11.46
N LEU A 73 -3.04 3.67 -11.16
CA LEU A 73 -2.51 4.61 -12.15
C LEU A 73 -1.10 4.25 -12.61
N SER A 74 -0.22 3.76 -11.72
CA SER A 74 1.13 3.31 -12.10
C SER A 74 1.13 2.10 -13.03
N ASN A 75 0.04 1.34 -13.06
CA ASN A 75 -0.13 0.21 -13.96
C ASN A 75 -0.75 0.61 -15.32
N ALA A 76 -1.15 1.88 -15.47
CA ALA A 76 -1.80 2.38 -16.69
C ALA A 76 -0.88 3.24 -17.58
N ASP A 77 0.32 3.59 -17.10
CA ASP A 77 1.42 4.27 -17.83
C ASP A 77 2.55 3.28 -18.12
#